data_AF-A0A1Z8Z102-F1
#
_entry.id   AF-A0A1Z8Z102-F1
#
_cell.length_a   1.000
_cell.length_b   1.000
_cell.length_c   1.000
_cell.angle_alpha   90.00
_cell.angle_beta   90.00
_cell.angle_gamma   90.00
#
_symmetry.space_group_name_H-M   'P 1'
#
loop_
_entity.id
_entity.type
_entity.pdbx_description
1 polymer ?
#
loop_
_entity_poly.entity_id
_entity_poly.type
_entity_poly.pdbx_seq_one_letter_code
_entity_poly.pdbx_strand_id
1 'polypeptide(L)'
;MNVTNQLQSEKEVIRKIRLKLREYFPNLQKLIDQNVITKNDWLFFGMIQFNLVKCFLDTPEKIIRKSKKQIKQIIKFYDLEVKTRNYILKSNTIQSENNIDLKNIKEQIVYYSEHKEYWLDRQNSNELYFNYELFMFLYYKWMNNFEFEIDYTLNLMLDIMELTNFYRQKFFTIEKLKYEREILLSKLKVSSLLLINKNDDFQNIIDVGMDIELIDVDSFNREIQAHL
;
A
#
# COMPACT_ATOMS: atom_id res chain seq x y z
N MET A 1 -20.98 10.10 -15.55
CA MET A 1 -21.54 9.44 -14.36
C MET A 1 -21.58 10.48 -13.23
N ASN A 2 -22.74 10.71 -12.59
CA ASN A 2 -22.83 11.61 -11.45
C ASN A 2 -22.05 11.04 -10.25
N VAL A 3 -21.37 11.91 -9.49
CA VAL A 3 -20.56 11.57 -8.31
C VAL A 3 -21.34 10.71 -7.30
N THR A 4 -22.63 11.00 -7.13
CA THR A 4 -23.54 10.26 -6.25
C THR A 4 -23.74 8.79 -6.67
N ASN A 5 -23.76 8.50 -7.97
CA ASN A 5 -23.91 7.13 -8.49
C ASN A 5 -22.62 6.32 -8.32
N GLN A 6 -21.46 6.98 -8.39
CA GLN A 6 -20.15 6.36 -8.18
C GLN A 6 -19.92 6.00 -6.70
N LEU A 7 -20.32 6.87 -5.78
CA LEU A 7 -20.29 6.59 -4.34
C LEU A 7 -21.25 5.46 -3.92
N GLN A 8 -22.43 5.38 -4.55
CA GLN A 8 -23.36 4.27 -4.33
C GLN A 8 -22.81 2.94 -4.87
N SER A 9 -22.13 2.95 -6.03
CA SER A 9 -21.48 1.75 -6.54
C SER A 9 -20.30 1.28 -5.67
N GLU A 10 -19.48 2.20 -5.15
CA GLU A 10 -18.36 1.84 -4.26
C GLU A 10 -18.83 1.17 -2.96
N LYS A 11 -19.85 1.74 -2.30
CA LYS A 11 -20.40 1.16 -1.06
C LYS A 11 -20.98 -0.23 -1.26
N GLU A 12 -21.70 -0.43 -2.37
CA GLU A 12 -22.30 -1.73 -2.69
C GLU A 12 -21.23 -2.78 -3.04
N VAL A 13 -20.19 -2.38 -3.79
CA VAL A 13 -19.04 -3.25 -4.07
C VAL A 13 -18.32 -3.66 -2.77
N ILE A 14 -18.04 -2.72 -1.87
CA ILE A 14 -17.43 -3.02 -0.56
C ILE A 14 -18.30 -3.97 0.26
N ARG A 15 -19.62 -3.77 0.25
CA ARG A 15 -20.56 -4.67 0.95
C ARG A 15 -20.45 -6.11 0.42
N LYS A 16 -20.40 -6.28 -0.91
CA LYS A 16 -20.24 -7.60 -1.54
C LYS A 16 -18.87 -8.23 -1.26
N ILE A 17 -17.79 -7.43 -1.30
CA ILE A 17 -16.44 -7.89 -0.94
C ILE A 17 -16.40 -8.39 0.51
N ARG A 18 -17.04 -7.68 1.45
CA ARG A 18 -17.12 -8.11 2.85
C ARG A 18 -17.87 -9.44 3.03
N LEU A 19 -18.88 -9.71 2.22
CA LEU A 19 -19.57 -11.01 2.22
C LEU A 19 -18.65 -12.12 1.70
N LYS A 20 -18.01 -11.90 0.55
CA LYS A 20 -17.01 -12.82 -0.02
C LYS A 20 -15.86 -13.12 0.95
N LEU A 21 -15.35 -12.10 1.63
CA LEU A 21 -14.30 -12.24 2.64
C LEU A 21 -14.73 -13.20 3.77
N ARG A 22 -15.99 -13.13 4.23
CA ARG A 22 -16.51 -14.05 5.25
C ARG A 22 -16.76 -15.46 4.71
N GLU A 23 -17.12 -15.58 3.43
CA GLU A 23 -17.28 -16.87 2.76
C GLU A 23 -15.94 -17.61 2.66
N TYR A 24 -14.89 -16.91 2.21
CA TYR A 24 -13.55 -17.50 2.06
C TYR A 24 -12.81 -17.71 3.39
N PHE A 25 -13.03 -16.83 4.37
CA PHE A 25 -12.34 -16.85 5.65
C PHE A 25 -13.32 -16.92 6.81
N PRO A 26 -13.98 -18.07 7.05
CA PRO A 26 -14.99 -18.21 8.12
C PRO A 26 -14.41 -17.98 9.52
N ASN A 27 -13.10 -18.23 9.70
CA ASN A 27 -12.40 -18.00 10.96
C ASN A 27 -12.04 -16.52 11.21
N LEU A 28 -12.28 -15.62 10.25
CA LEU A 28 -11.91 -14.21 10.35
C LEU A 28 -12.52 -13.54 11.59
N GLN A 29 -13.80 -13.78 11.87
CA GLN A 29 -14.46 -13.19 13.04
C GLN A 29 -13.83 -13.68 14.33
N LYS A 30 -13.46 -14.97 14.40
CA LYS A 30 -12.77 -15.54 15.56
C LYS A 30 -11.41 -14.87 15.79
N LEU A 31 -10.64 -14.60 14.74
CA LEU A 31 -9.36 -13.90 14.85
C LEU A 31 -9.52 -12.46 15.37
N ILE A 32 -10.59 -11.78 14.99
CA ILE A 32 -10.94 -10.44 15.51
C ILE A 32 -11.38 -10.53 16.97
N ASP A 33 -12.27 -11.46 17.31
CA ASP A 33 -12.80 -11.62 18.67
C ASP A 33 -11.70 -12.02 19.68
N GLN A 34 -10.69 -12.75 19.22
CA GLN A 34 -9.51 -13.12 19.99
C GLN A 34 -8.43 -12.03 20.04
N ASN A 35 -8.68 -10.87 19.41
CA ASN A 35 -7.73 -9.76 19.27
C ASN A 35 -6.38 -10.19 18.64
N VAL A 36 -6.40 -11.22 17.79
CA VAL A 36 -5.28 -11.62 16.94
C VAL A 36 -5.17 -10.65 15.77
N ILE A 37 -6.31 -10.35 15.13
CA ILE A 37 -6.43 -9.19 14.23
C ILE A 37 -6.91 -8.03 15.10
N THR A 38 -6.05 -7.04 15.31
CA THR A 38 -6.40 -5.87 16.13
C THR A 38 -7.38 -4.96 15.39
N LYS A 39 -7.97 -4.00 16.12
CA LYS A 39 -8.78 -2.95 15.51
C LYS A 39 -7.99 -2.18 14.43
N ASN A 40 -6.71 -1.91 14.67
CA ASN A 40 -5.87 -1.15 13.74
C ASN A 40 -5.52 -1.97 12.50
N ASP A 41 -5.23 -3.27 12.64
CA ASP A 41 -5.02 -4.18 11.50
C ASP A 41 -6.25 -4.23 10.61
N TRP A 42 -7.42 -4.30 11.24
CA TRP A 42 -8.68 -4.35 10.52
C TRP A 42 -8.98 -3.04 9.78
N LEU A 43 -8.67 -1.89 10.39
CA LEU A 43 -8.77 -0.58 9.74
C LEU A 43 -7.80 -0.47 8.56
N PHE A 44 -6.55 -0.91 8.75
CA PHE A 44 -5.53 -0.92 7.70
C PHE A 44 -5.95 -1.81 6.52
N PHE A 45 -6.49 -2.99 6.79
CA PHE A 45 -7.02 -3.87 5.75
C PHE A 45 -8.21 -3.24 5.02
N GLY A 46 -9.12 -2.59 5.74
CA GLY A 46 -10.23 -1.85 5.15
C GLY A 46 -9.77 -0.75 4.18
N MET A 47 -8.70 -0.03 4.54
CA MET A 47 -8.05 0.95 3.66
C MET A 47 -7.48 0.30 2.41
N ILE A 48 -6.80 -0.83 2.53
CA ILE A 48 -6.22 -1.55 1.38
C ILE A 48 -7.34 -1.95 0.42
N GLN A 49 -8.40 -2.57 0.93
CA GLN A 49 -9.56 -2.98 0.12
C GLN A 49 -10.22 -1.79 -0.57
N PHE A 50 -10.42 -0.69 0.14
CA PHE A 50 -11.04 0.51 -0.42
C PHE A 50 -10.22 1.09 -1.58
N ASN A 51 -8.90 1.17 -1.42
CA ASN A 51 -8.03 1.70 -2.46
C ASN A 51 -7.88 0.75 -3.66
N LEU A 52 -7.90 -0.56 -3.44
CA LEU A 52 -8.02 -1.53 -4.55
C LEU A 52 -9.30 -1.30 -5.35
N VAL A 53 -10.44 -1.15 -4.67
CA VAL A 53 -11.73 -0.86 -5.32
C VAL A 53 -11.68 0.43 -6.11
N LYS A 54 -11.16 1.51 -5.53
CA LYS A 54 -10.96 2.80 -6.24
C LYS A 54 -10.08 2.64 -7.48
N CYS A 55 -8.99 1.88 -7.36
CA CYS A 55 -8.10 1.62 -8.49
C CYS A 55 -8.82 0.87 -9.61
N PHE A 56 -9.60 -0.15 -9.27
CA PHE A 56 -10.24 -1.00 -10.27
C PHE A 56 -11.50 -0.37 -10.91
N LEU A 57 -12.13 0.59 -10.23
CA LEU A 57 -13.24 1.36 -10.78
C LEU A 57 -12.80 2.53 -11.69
N ASP A 58 -11.54 2.95 -11.62
CA ASP A 58 -11.04 4.05 -12.45
C ASP A 58 -10.76 3.62 -13.90
N THR A 59 -10.80 4.59 -14.82
CA THR A 59 -10.43 4.32 -16.22
C THR A 59 -8.93 4.10 -16.35
N PRO A 60 -8.46 3.36 -17.37
CA PRO A 60 -7.04 3.12 -17.61
C PRO A 60 -6.22 4.42 -17.63
N GLU A 61 -6.70 5.45 -18.33
CA GLU A 61 -6.01 6.74 -18.47
C GLU A 61 -5.87 7.44 -17.12
N LYS A 62 -6.92 7.37 -16.28
CA LYS A 62 -6.93 7.96 -14.95
C LYS A 62 -5.98 7.22 -14.00
N ILE A 63 -5.97 5.88 -14.06
CA ILE A 63 -5.04 5.03 -13.29
C ILE A 63 -3.60 5.37 -13.67
N ILE A 64 -3.29 5.48 -14.97
CA ILE A 64 -1.94 5.80 -15.46
C ILE A 64 -1.51 7.19 -14.97
N ARG A 65 -2.39 8.19 -15.09
CA ARG A 65 -2.09 9.55 -14.63
C ARG A 65 -1.86 9.60 -13.12
N LYS A 66 -2.71 8.95 -12.32
CA LYS A 66 -2.56 8.85 -10.86
C LYS A 66 -1.27 8.14 -10.48
N SER A 67 -0.98 7.01 -11.12
CA SER A 67 0.26 6.23 -10.93
C SER A 67 1.50 7.09 -11.18
N LYS A 68 1.56 7.81 -12.31
CA LYS A 68 2.69 8.71 -12.62
C LYS A 68 2.85 9.84 -11.60
N LYS A 69 1.74 10.41 -11.10
CA LYS A 69 1.78 11.43 -10.04
C LYS A 69 2.33 10.84 -8.74
N GLN A 70 1.83 9.67 -8.33
CA GLN A 70 2.25 8.98 -7.11
C GLN A 70 3.72 8.59 -7.14
N ILE A 71 4.23 8.00 -8.23
CA ILE A 71 5.64 7.64 -8.37
C ILE A 71 6.55 8.86 -8.21
N LYS A 72 6.19 10.01 -8.81
CA LYS A 72 6.96 11.25 -8.64
C LYS A 72 7.04 11.68 -7.17
N GLN A 73 5.94 11.54 -6.43
CA GLN A 73 5.90 11.86 -5.00
C GLN A 73 6.73 10.87 -4.18
N ILE A 74 6.67 9.57 -4.50
CA ILE A 74 7.49 8.52 -3.87
C ILE A 74 8.99 8.78 -4.08
N ILE A 75 9.41 9.07 -5.32
CA ILE A 75 10.81 9.38 -5.63
C ILE A 75 11.27 10.62 -4.87
N LYS A 76 10.43 11.67 -4.81
CA LYS A 76 10.74 12.89 -4.07
C LYS A 76 10.91 12.62 -2.58
N PHE A 77 10.05 11.78 -1.99
CA PHE A 77 10.19 11.37 -0.60
C PHE A 77 11.55 10.72 -0.33
N TYR A 78 11.93 9.71 -1.12
CA TYR A 78 13.22 9.05 -0.91
C TYR A 78 14.41 9.97 -1.16
N ASP A 79 14.30 10.89 -2.13
CA ASP A 79 15.33 11.90 -2.35
C ASP A 79 15.50 12.83 -1.14
N LEU A 80 14.40 13.24 -0.50
CA LEU A 80 14.44 14.02 0.73
C LEU A 80 15.02 13.23 1.90
N GLU A 81 14.60 11.97 2.10
CA GLU A 81 15.11 11.11 3.17
C GLU A 81 16.63 10.92 3.06
N VAL A 82 17.15 10.73 1.83
CA VAL A 82 18.60 10.64 1.56
C VAL A 82 19.30 11.98 1.82
N LYS A 83 18.73 13.10 1.36
CA LYS A 83 19.33 14.43 1.57
C LYS A 83 19.41 14.81 3.05
N THR A 84 18.34 14.60 3.80
CA THR A 84 18.27 14.90 5.23
C THR A 84 19.32 14.13 6.01
N ARG A 85 19.48 12.83 5.77
CA ARG A 85 20.49 12.01 6.44
C ARG A 85 21.92 12.37 6.06
N ASN A 86 22.15 12.69 4.80
CA ASN A 86 23.45 13.23 4.36
C ASN A 86 23.79 14.56 5.05
N TYR A 87 22.79 15.40 5.32
CA TYR A 87 22.99 16.65 6.08
C TYR A 87 23.35 16.36 7.54
N ILE A 88 22.66 15.41 8.19
CA ILE A 88 22.99 14.94 9.55
C ILE A 88 24.46 14.47 9.62
N LEU A 89 24.91 13.66 8.66
CA LEU A 89 26.31 13.17 8.61
C LEU A 89 27.36 14.27 8.39
N LYS A 90 26.97 15.42 7.86
CA LYS A 90 27.89 16.56 7.62
C LYS A 90 27.90 17.57 8.76
N SER A 91 26.88 17.57 9.63
CA SER A 91 26.72 18.56 10.69
C SER A 91 27.27 18.08 12.02
N ASN A 92 28.44 18.60 12.43
CA ASN A 92 29.05 18.28 13.72
C ASN A 92 28.15 18.66 14.90
N THR A 93 27.44 19.79 14.81
CA THR A 93 26.51 20.29 15.83
C THR A 93 25.38 19.30 16.08
N ILE A 94 24.71 18.86 15.00
CA ILE A 94 23.59 17.92 15.10
C ILE A 94 24.05 16.58 15.69
N GLN A 95 25.24 16.11 15.29
CA GLN A 95 25.82 14.87 15.79
C GLN A 95 26.12 14.94 17.29
N SER A 96 26.76 16.02 17.74
CA SER A 96 27.14 16.19 19.15
C SER A 96 25.95 16.41 20.08
N GLU A 97 24.91 17.10 19.61
CA GLU A 97 23.75 17.46 20.44
C GLU A 97 22.73 16.33 20.59
N ASN A 98 22.69 15.37 19.66
CA ASN A 98 21.61 14.37 19.59
C ASN A 98 22.08 12.91 19.76
N ASN A 99 23.34 12.68 20.17
CA ASN A 99 23.93 11.35 20.37
C ASN A 99 23.61 10.38 19.21
N ILE A 100 23.86 10.83 17.98
CA ILE A 100 23.40 10.15 16.76
C ILE A 100 24.28 8.94 16.45
N ASP A 101 23.66 7.79 16.22
CA ASP A 101 24.34 6.61 15.66
C ASP A 101 24.64 6.80 14.18
N LEU A 102 25.87 7.23 13.89
CA LEU A 102 26.35 7.47 12.53
C LEU A 102 26.34 6.21 11.64
N LYS A 103 26.48 5.01 12.23
CA LYS A 103 26.46 3.76 11.47
C LYS A 103 25.04 3.51 10.94
N ASN A 104 24.05 3.59 11.83
CA ASN A 104 22.64 3.46 11.46
C ASN A 104 22.24 4.50 10.40
N ILE A 105 22.65 5.77 10.54
CA ILE A 105 22.35 6.80 9.53
C ILE A 105 22.93 6.44 8.15
N LYS A 106 24.15 5.90 8.08
CA LYS A 106 24.75 5.45 6.81
C LYS A 106 23.98 4.28 6.19
N GLU A 107 23.59 3.30 7.01
CA GLU A 107 22.77 2.15 6.56
C GLU A 107 21.41 2.62 6.02
N GLN A 108 20.77 3.58 6.69
CA GLN A 108 19.51 4.18 6.22
C GLN A 108 19.68 4.94 4.89
N ILE A 109 20.81 5.64 4.68
CA ILE A 109 21.09 6.30 3.39
C ILE A 109 21.15 5.26 2.26
N VAL A 110 21.85 4.14 2.47
CA VAL A 110 21.92 3.05 1.49
C VAL A 110 20.51 2.53 1.21
N TYR A 111 19.76 2.20 2.27
CA TYR A 111 18.38 1.72 2.16
C TYR A 111 17.50 2.65 1.31
N TYR A 112 17.44 3.94 1.63
CA TYR A 112 16.59 4.89 0.90
C TYR A 112 17.10 5.18 -0.51
N SER A 113 18.41 5.12 -0.75
CA SER A 113 18.98 5.31 -2.09
C SER A 113 18.61 4.15 -3.01
N GLU A 114 18.72 2.91 -2.54
CA GLU A 114 18.29 1.74 -3.30
C GLU A 114 16.79 1.72 -3.58
N HIS A 115 15.97 2.21 -2.63
CA HIS A 115 14.53 2.35 -2.84
C HIS A 115 14.24 3.42 -3.89
N LYS A 116 14.92 4.56 -3.84
CA LYS A 116 14.81 5.62 -4.84
C LYS A 116 15.13 5.10 -6.24
N GLU A 117 16.22 4.35 -6.39
CA GLU A 117 16.64 3.75 -7.66
C GLU A 117 15.57 2.79 -8.21
N TYR A 118 15.03 1.91 -7.37
CA TYR A 118 13.91 1.05 -7.76
C TYR A 118 12.72 1.86 -8.31
N TRP A 119 12.33 2.94 -7.65
CA TRP A 119 11.19 3.75 -8.12
C TRP A 119 11.50 4.59 -9.35
N LEU A 120 12.76 4.99 -9.57
CA LEU A 120 13.20 5.62 -10.81
C LEU A 120 13.12 4.65 -11.99
N ASP A 121 13.55 3.40 -11.80
CA ASP A 121 13.43 2.35 -12.83
C ASP A 121 11.95 2.08 -13.15
N ARG A 122 11.10 2.01 -12.12
CA ARG A 122 9.64 1.92 -12.29
C ARG A 122 9.08 3.12 -13.05
N GLN A 123 9.50 4.35 -12.75
CA GLN A 123 9.06 5.55 -13.47
C GLN A 123 9.38 5.51 -14.97
N ASN A 124 10.53 4.93 -15.32
CA ASN A 124 11.01 4.83 -16.70
C ASN A 124 10.47 3.60 -17.45
N SER A 125 9.77 2.70 -16.76
CA SER A 125 9.14 1.54 -17.37
C SER A 125 7.97 1.95 -18.27
N ASN A 126 7.81 1.22 -19.38
CA ASN A 126 6.65 1.34 -20.27
C ASN A 126 5.40 0.60 -19.74
N GLU A 127 5.53 -0.09 -18.61
CA GLU A 127 4.43 -0.80 -17.97
C GLU A 127 3.49 0.17 -17.23
N LEU A 128 2.19 -0.05 -17.33
CA LEU A 128 1.15 0.89 -16.87
C LEU A 128 0.78 0.74 -15.38
N TYR A 129 1.59 0.05 -14.61
CA TYR A 129 1.16 -0.63 -13.40
C TYR A 129 1.90 -0.12 -12.18
N PHE A 130 1.28 0.74 -11.36
CA PHE A 130 1.96 1.16 -10.12
C PHE A 130 1.02 1.39 -8.95
N ASN A 131 -0.14 2.02 -9.17
CA ASN A 131 -1.00 2.36 -8.04
C ASN A 131 -1.68 1.11 -7.43
N TYR A 132 -2.31 0.27 -8.26
CA TYR A 132 -2.96 -0.93 -7.74
C TYR A 132 -1.96 -1.99 -7.27
N GLU A 133 -0.76 -2.07 -7.86
CA GLU A 133 0.27 -3.05 -7.50
C GLU A 133 0.73 -2.88 -6.05
N LEU A 134 0.89 -1.63 -5.63
CA LEU A 134 1.19 -1.30 -4.24
C LEU A 134 0.12 -1.84 -3.30
N PHE A 135 -1.17 -1.59 -3.60
CA PHE A 135 -2.25 -2.07 -2.75
C PHE A 135 -2.46 -3.58 -2.83
N MET A 136 -2.15 -4.22 -3.97
CA MET A 136 -2.11 -5.68 -4.09
C MET A 136 -0.98 -6.27 -3.25
N PHE A 137 0.21 -5.65 -3.25
CA PHE A 137 1.31 -6.03 -2.38
C PHE A 137 0.93 -5.95 -0.90
N LEU A 138 0.34 -4.84 -0.46
CA LEU A 138 -0.13 -4.68 0.92
C LEU A 138 -1.21 -5.70 1.28
N TYR A 139 -2.13 -5.96 0.36
CA TYR A 139 -3.16 -6.99 0.52
C TYR A 139 -2.54 -8.37 0.73
N TYR A 140 -1.56 -8.77 -0.10
CA TYR A 140 -0.89 -10.07 0.05
C TYR A 140 -0.04 -10.16 1.31
N LYS A 141 0.65 -9.08 1.69
CA LYS A 141 1.38 -9.01 2.97
C LYS A 141 0.45 -9.22 4.16
N TRP A 142 -0.65 -8.48 4.20
CA TRP A 142 -1.64 -8.61 5.27
C TRP A 142 -2.22 -10.03 5.33
N MET A 143 -2.59 -10.60 4.19
CA MET A 143 -3.13 -11.97 4.12
C MET A 143 -2.12 -13.02 4.62
N ASN A 144 -0.85 -12.88 4.25
CA ASN A 144 0.21 -13.79 4.70
C ASN A 144 0.45 -13.70 6.22
N ASN A 145 0.37 -12.51 6.80
CA ASN A 145 0.64 -12.32 8.24
C ASN A 145 -0.36 -13.03 9.14
N PHE A 146 -1.58 -13.28 8.65
CA PHE A 146 -2.61 -14.05 9.35
C PHE A 146 -2.77 -15.47 8.81
N GLU A 147 -1.78 -15.94 8.02
CA GLU A 147 -1.71 -17.30 7.47
C GLU A 147 -2.96 -17.71 6.67
N PHE A 148 -3.60 -16.75 5.99
CA PHE A 148 -4.75 -17.06 5.16
C PHE A 148 -4.35 -17.90 3.94
N GLU A 149 -5.22 -18.85 3.57
CA GLU A 149 -4.96 -19.76 2.45
C GLU A 149 -4.81 -19.01 1.14
N ILE A 150 -3.73 -19.31 0.41
CA ILE A 150 -3.34 -18.61 -0.81
C ILE A 150 -4.47 -18.68 -1.86
N ASP A 151 -5.08 -19.83 -2.07
CA ASP A 151 -6.12 -19.99 -3.10
C ASP A 151 -7.32 -19.10 -2.81
N TYR A 152 -7.75 -19.01 -1.55
CA TYR A 152 -8.82 -18.09 -1.14
C TYR A 152 -8.42 -16.62 -1.24
N THR A 153 -7.18 -16.29 -0.90
CA THR A 153 -6.64 -14.94 -1.07
C THR A 153 -6.66 -14.50 -2.54
N LEU A 154 -6.30 -15.39 -3.47
CA LEU A 154 -6.29 -15.11 -4.91
C LEU A 154 -7.71 -15.07 -5.49
N ASN A 155 -8.60 -15.99 -5.10
CA ASN A 155 -10.00 -15.97 -5.53
C ASN A 155 -10.72 -14.70 -5.08
N LEU A 156 -10.50 -14.25 -3.84
CA LEU A 156 -11.06 -12.97 -3.38
C LEU A 156 -10.56 -11.78 -4.21
N MET A 157 -9.29 -11.78 -4.64
CA MET A 157 -8.78 -10.73 -5.53
C MET A 157 -9.48 -10.73 -6.90
N LEU A 158 -9.73 -11.91 -7.48
CA LEU A 158 -10.50 -12.02 -8.72
C LEU A 158 -11.94 -11.52 -8.53
N ASP A 159 -12.59 -11.89 -7.42
CA ASP A 159 -13.93 -11.41 -7.08
C ASP A 159 -13.96 -9.88 -6.94
N ILE A 160 -12.93 -9.25 -6.33
CA ILE A 160 -12.82 -7.78 -6.25
C ILE A 160 -12.70 -7.18 -7.67
N MET A 161 -11.85 -7.74 -8.53
CA MET A 161 -11.70 -7.28 -9.92
C MET A 161 -12.99 -7.44 -10.73
N GLU A 162 -13.74 -8.53 -10.51
CA GLU A 162 -15.02 -8.79 -11.17
C GLU A 162 -16.12 -7.83 -10.69
N LEU A 163 -16.26 -7.68 -9.37
CA LEU A 163 -17.26 -6.80 -8.77
C LEU A 163 -17.07 -5.33 -9.15
N THR A 164 -15.84 -4.94 -9.47
CA THR A 164 -15.49 -3.59 -9.94
C THR A 164 -15.54 -3.44 -11.46
N ASN A 165 -15.84 -4.52 -12.20
CA ASN A 165 -15.74 -4.57 -13.66
C ASN A 165 -14.38 -4.06 -14.16
N PHE A 166 -13.30 -4.48 -13.51
CA PHE A 166 -11.96 -4.00 -13.84
C PHE A 166 -11.65 -4.27 -15.32
N TYR A 167 -11.24 -3.24 -16.05
CA TYR A 167 -11.07 -3.32 -17.51
C TYR A 167 -10.10 -4.42 -17.98
N ARG A 168 -9.18 -4.86 -17.10
CA ARG A 168 -8.22 -5.95 -17.36
C ARG A 168 -8.56 -7.27 -16.67
N GLN A 169 -9.71 -7.40 -16.01
CA GLN A 169 -10.09 -8.62 -15.27
C GLN A 169 -9.85 -9.90 -16.08
N LYS A 170 -10.19 -9.92 -17.38
CA LYS A 170 -10.01 -11.09 -18.26
C LYS A 170 -8.56 -11.55 -18.46
N PHE A 171 -7.57 -10.70 -18.15
CA PHE A 171 -6.15 -11.03 -18.21
C PHE A 171 -5.62 -11.65 -16.91
N PHE A 172 -6.44 -11.66 -15.85
CA PHE A 172 -6.08 -12.24 -14.56
C PHE A 172 -6.70 -13.63 -14.43
N THR A 173 -5.83 -14.63 -14.37
CA THR A 173 -6.16 -15.98 -13.89
C THR A 173 -5.52 -16.19 -12.51
N ILE A 174 -5.89 -17.28 -11.82
CA ILE A 174 -5.25 -17.66 -10.56
C ILE A 174 -3.73 -17.83 -10.73
N GLU A 175 -3.28 -18.47 -11.81
CA GLU A 175 -1.85 -18.66 -12.09
C GLU A 175 -1.14 -17.33 -12.31
N LYS A 176 -1.80 -16.41 -13.04
CA LYS A 176 -1.24 -15.08 -13.29
C LYS A 176 -1.13 -14.28 -11.99
N LEU A 177 -2.17 -14.27 -11.15
CA LEU A 177 -2.13 -13.59 -9.85
C LEU A 177 -1.12 -14.23 -8.91
N LYS A 178 -0.97 -15.56 -8.93
CA LYS A 178 0.06 -16.26 -8.15
C LYS A 178 1.45 -15.80 -8.55
N TYR A 179 1.73 -15.74 -9.85
CA TYR A 179 3.01 -15.23 -10.36
C TYR A 179 3.25 -13.76 -10.00
N GLU A 180 2.24 -12.90 -10.16
CA GLU A 180 2.36 -11.49 -9.78
C GLU A 180 2.57 -11.31 -8.28
N ARG A 181 1.87 -12.08 -7.44
CA ARG A 181 2.08 -12.09 -5.98
C ARG A 181 3.55 -12.39 -5.64
N GLU A 182 4.14 -13.42 -6.24
CA GLU A 182 5.56 -13.76 -5.99
C GLU A 182 6.49 -12.62 -6.40
N ILE A 183 6.25 -11.97 -7.54
CA ILE A 183 7.03 -10.81 -7.97
C ILE A 183 6.86 -9.65 -6.98
N LEU A 184 5.63 -9.30 -6.62
CA LEU A 184 5.34 -8.18 -5.74
C LEU A 184 5.99 -8.38 -4.38
N LEU A 185 5.81 -9.56 -3.78
CA LEU A 185 6.36 -9.86 -2.45
C LEU A 185 7.90 -9.91 -2.42
N SER A 186 8.55 -10.27 -3.54
CA SER A 186 10.01 -10.41 -3.61
C SER A 186 10.73 -9.15 -4.10
N LYS A 187 10.10 -8.32 -4.93
CA LYS A 187 10.77 -7.21 -5.64
C LYS A 187 10.27 -5.83 -5.26
N LEU A 188 9.02 -5.69 -4.77
CA LEU A 188 8.47 -4.36 -4.52
C LEU A 188 9.15 -3.73 -3.31
N LYS A 189 9.89 -2.64 -3.55
CA LYS A 189 10.57 -1.86 -2.50
C LYS A 189 9.67 -0.72 -2.03
N VAL A 190 9.10 -0.82 -0.83
CA VAL A 190 8.29 0.24 -0.23
C VAL A 190 8.61 0.40 1.26
N SER A 191 8.89 1.62 1.68
CA SER A 191 9.01 1.96 3.10
C SER A 191 7.63 2.20 3.71
N SER A 192 7.40 1.69 4.91
CA SER A 192 6.21 2.00 5.72
C SER A 192 5.97 3.50 5.87
N LEU A 193 7.03 4.31 5.94
CA LEU A 193 6.94 5.77 6.02
C LEU A 193 6.23 6.40 4.82
N LEU A 194 6.22 5.77 3.64
CA LEU A 194 5.50 6.29 2.48
C LEU A 194 3.99 6.30 2.66
N LEU A 195 3.46 5.37 3.47
CA LEU A 195 2.01 5.24 3.68
C LEU A 195 1.45 6.35 4.55
N ILE A 196 2.31 6.95 5.37
CA ILE A 196 1.93 7.91 6.41
C ILE A 196 2.41 9.32 6.05
N ASN A 197 3.47 9.44 5.24
CA ASN A 197 4.01 10.73 4.87
C ASN A 197 3.08 11.50 3.92
N LYS A 198 3.03 12.81 4.19
CA LYS A 198 2.36 13.79 3.37
C LYS A 198 3.35 14.42 2.40
N ASN A 199 2.87 14.76 1.22
CA ASN A 199 3.57 15.61 0.28
C ASN A 199 3.50 17.09 0.72
N ASP A 200 4.15 17.97 -0.04
CA ASP A 200 4.18 19.41 0.21
C ASP A 200 2.79 20.08 0.26
N ASP A 201 1.77 19.47 -0.33
CA ASP A 201 0.38 19.93 -0.31
C ASP A 201 -0.40 19.37 0.90
N PHE A 202 0.28 18.77 1.88
CA PHE A 202 -0.28 18.07 3.04
C PHE A 202 -1.20 16.89 2.69
N GLN A 203 -1.09 16.35 1.47
CA GLN A 203 -1.82 15.16 1.04
C GLN A 203 -0.94 13.92 1.20
N ASN A 204 -1.50 12.80 1.64
CA ASN A 204 -0.74 11.55 1.74
C ASN A 204 -0.12 11.16 0.39
N ILE A 205 1.14 10.74 0.40
CA ILE A 205 1.86 10.32 -0.83
C ILE A 205 1.17 9.11 -1.45
N ILE A 206 0.70 8.20 -0.60
CA ILE A 206 -0.21 7.12 -0.96
C ILE A 206 -1.57 7.49 -0.39
N ASP A 207 -2.61 7.57 -1.24
CA ASP A 207 -3.96 7.86 -0.76
C ASP A 207 -4.41 6.72 0.14
N VAL A 208 -4.33 6.94 1.45
CA VAL A 208 -4.81 5.99 2.46
C VAL A 208 -6.33 6.09 2.66
N GLY A 209 -7.02 7.06 2.03
CA GLY A 209 -8.49 7.08 1.94
C GLY A 209 -9.26 7.06 3.27
N MET A 210 -8.57 7.23 4.40
CA MET A 210 -9.12 7.27 5.75
C MET A 210 -8.90 8.66 6.34
N ASP A 211 -9.88 9.16 7.08
CA ASP A 211 -9.69 10.32 7.95
C ASP A 211 -8.68 9.91 9.04
N ILE A 212 -7.40 10.23 8.79
CA ILE A 212 -6.28 9.99 9.71
C ILE A 212 -6.56 10.61 11.09
N GLU A 213 -7.44 11.62 11.16
CA GLU A 213 -7.89 12.26 12.40
C GLU A 213 -8.65 11.31 13.36
N LEU A 214 -9.14 10.17 12.89
CA LEU A 214 -9.87 9.18 13.71
C LEU A 214 -9.00 7.99 14.15
N ILE A 215 -7.71 7.99 13.79
CA ILE A 215 -6.78 6.89 14.06
C ILE A 215 -5.66 7.43 14.93
N ASP A 216 -5.31 6.70 15.99
CA ASP A 216 -4.05 6.93 16.70
C ASP A 216 -2.90 6.65 15.73
N VAL A 217 -2.32 7.72 15.19
CA VAL A 217 -1.28 7.69 14.17
C VAL A 217 -0.09 6.86 14.62
N ASP A 218 0.34 6.96 15.89
CA ASP A 218 1.51 6.25 16.38
C ASP A 218 1.24 4.74 16.51
N SER A 219 0.04 4.37 16.94
CA SER A 219 -0.37 2.97 17.02
C SER A 219 -0.55 2.35 15.63
N PHE A 220 -1.15 3.08 14.69
CA PHE A 220 -1.30 2.65 13.30
C PHE A 220 0.05 2.54 12.57
N ASN A 221 0.98 3.44 12.85
CA ASN A 221 2.33 3.40 12.29
C ASN A 221 3.10 2.15 12.72
N ARG A 222 2.99 1.77 14.00
CA ARG A 222 3.61 0.55 14.52
C ARG A 222 3.06 -0.70 13.83
N GLU A 223 1.76 -0.75 13.59
CA GLU A 223 1.15 -1.89 12.89
C GLU A 223 1.57 -1.96 11.42
N ILE A 224 1.56 -0.82 10.71
CA ILE A 224 2.06 -0.78 9.33
C ILE A 224 3.52 -1.23 9.25
N GLN A 225 4.36 -0.83 10.21
CA GLN A 225 5.75 -1.29 10.30
C GLN A 225 5.87 -2.79 10.59
N ALA A 226 4.95 -3.39 11.33
CA ALA A 226 4.95 -4.84 11.56
C ALA A 226 4.63 -5.63 10.27
N HIS A 227 3.97 -5.01 9.30
CA HIS A 227 3.61 -5.63 8.02
C HIS A 227 4.64 -5.45 6.89
N LEU A 228 5.56 -4.47 7.02
CA LEU A 228 6.47 -4.02 5.96
C LEU A 228 7.93 -4.11 6.36
#